data_AF-A0A1U9KMW9-F1
#
_entry.id   AF-A0A1U9KMW9-F1
#
_cell.length_a   1.000
_cell.length_b   1.000
_cell.length_c   1.000
_cell.angle_alpha   90.00
_cell.angle_beta   90.00
_cell.angle_gamma   90.00
#
_symmetry.space_group_name_H-M   'P 1'
#
loop_
_entity.id
_entity.type
_entity.pdbx_description
1 polymer ?
#
loop_
_entity_poly.entity_id
_entity_poly.type
_entity_poly.pdbx_seq_one_letter_code
_entity_poly.pdbx_strand_id
1 'polypeptide(L)'
;MVANPLAPSPERDAKIRAKANELWTADGKPDCGATAYHEQASEIIGMEEHPHAGEISVNDLPPPDRADIQVENAEIQENLGEFPERQTDQGDHAHFPEAKNERNAS
;
A
#
# COMPACT_ATOMS: atom_id res chain seq x y z
N MET A 1 27.53 6.93 6.10
CA MET A 1 26.98 5.93 5.17
C MET A 1 25.95 5.12 5.94
N VAL A 2 24.69 5.13 5.52
CA VAL A 2 23.64 4.30 6.13
C VAL A 2 23.90 2.86 5.70
N ALA A 3 24.02 1.94 6.65
CA ALA A 3 24.16 0.52 6.34
C ALA A 3 22.90 0.06 5.59
N ASN A 4 23.06 -0.69 4.50
CA ASN A 4 21.92 -1.24 3.77
C ASN A 4 21.12 -2.15 4.72
N PRO A 5 19.85 -1.82 5.05
CA PRO A 5 19.04 -2.64 5.97
C PRO A 5 18.75 -4.03 5.40
N LEU A 6 18.90 -4.22 4.08
CA LEU A 6 18.75 -5.50 3.39
C LEU A 6 20.07 -6.28 3.28
N ALA A 7 21.16 -5.79 3.90
CA ALA A 7 22.43 -6.51 3.84
C ALA A 7 22.32 -7.86 4.57
N PRO A 8 22.76 -8.97 3.94
CA PRO A 8 22.77 -10.26 4.61
C PRO A 8 23.68 -10.20 5.85
N SER A 9 23.18 -10.71 6.97
CA SER A 9 23.92 -10.82 8.22
C SER A 9 23.83 -12.25 8.75
N PRO A 10 24.91 -12.79 9.37
CA PRO A 10 24.87 -14.14 9.93
C PRO A 10 23.78 -14.33 10.99
N GLU A 11 23.44 -13.26 11.71
CA GLU A 11 22.36 -13.26 12.70
C GLU A 11 21.00 -13.41 12.02
N ARG A 12 20.73 -12.61 10.98
CA ARG A 12 19.49 -12.68 10.20
C ARG A 12 19.32 -14.06 9.55
N ASP A 13 20.38 -14.59 8.95
CA ASP A 13 20.36 -15.93 8.35
C ASP A 13 20.07 -17.02 9.39
N ALA A 14 20.54 -16.85 10.64
CA ALA A 14 20.23 -17.78 11.72
C ALA A 14 18.74 -17.73 12.12
N LYS A 15 18.14 -16.54 12.18
CA LYS A 15 16.70 -16.35 12.43
C LYS A 15 15.85 -17.00 11.33
N ILE A 16 16.24 -16.80 10.06
CA ILE A 16 15.54 -17.40 8.92
C ILE A 16 15.61 -18.93 8.97
N ARG A 17 16.77 -19.52 9.26
CA ARG A 17 16.91 -20.98 9.41
C ARG A 17 16.06 -21.53 10.57
N ALA A 18 16.02 -20.84 11.70
CA ALA A 18 15.20 -21.22 12.84
C ALA A 18 13.70 -21.18 12.46
N LYS A 19 13.24 -20.09 11.86
CA LYS A 19 11.86 -19.91 11.40
C LYS A 19 11.45 -20.96 10.37
N ALA A 20 12.33 -21.30 9.42
CA ALA A 20 12.08 -22.35 8.44
C ALA A 20 11.91 -23.73 9.10
N ASN A 21 12.67 -24.03 10.16
CA ASN A 21 12.52 -25.26 10.93
C ASN A 21 11.20 -25.29 11.73
N GLU A 22 10.80 -24.15 12.30
CA GLU A 22 9.50 -23.99 12.97
C GLU A 22 8.34 -24.27 12.01
N LEU A 23 8.35 -23.65 10.82
CA LEU A 23 7.32 -23.84 9.79
C LEU A 23 7.24 -25.30 9.33
N TRP A 24 8.38 -25.91 9.02
CA TRP A 24 8.46 -27.32 8.64
C TRP A 24 7.95 -28.26 9.73
N THR A 25 8.27 -27.98 11.00
CA THR A 25 7.79 -28.77 12.13
C THR A 25 6.29 -28.59 12.34
N ALA A 26 5.78 -27.37 12.20
CA ALA A 26 4.35 -27.07 12.29
C ALA A 26 3.53 -27.78 11.21
N ASP A 27 4.10 -27.94 10.00
CA ASP A 27 3.47 -28.63 8.88
C ASP A 27 3.65 -30.17 8.92
N GLY A 28 4.12 -30.72 10.05
CA GLY A 28 4.22 -32.17 10.24
C GLY A 28 5.46 -32.81 9.62
N LYS A 29 6.49 -32.02 9.30
CA LYS A 29 7.78 -32.49 8.79
C LYS A 29 7.71 -33.27 7.46
N PRO A 30 7.16 -32.69 6.39
CA PRO A 30 7.15 -33.31 5.07
C PRO A 30 8.57 -33.56 4.52
N ASP A 31 8.70 -34.50 3.58
CA ASP A 31 9.98 -34.96 3.04
C ASP A 31 10.81 -33.88 2.31
N CYS A 32 10.18 -32.77 1.91
CA CYS A 32 10.86 -31.63 1.29
C CYS A 32 11.87 -30.92 2.22
N GLY A 33 11.76 -31.15 3.54
CA GLY A 33 12.66 -30.60 4.55
C GLY A 33 12.48 -29.11 4.82
N ALA A 34 13.15 -28.60 5.86
CA ALA A 34 13.03 -27.20 6.28
C ALA A 34 13.52 -26.18 5.22
N THR A 35 14.44 -26.57 4.34
CA THR A 35 14.95 -25.69 3.27
C THR A 35 13.83 -25.23 2.33
N ALA A 36 12.78 -26.04 2.12
CA ALA A 36 11.64 -25.67 1.30
C ALA A 36 10.85 -24.46 1.86
N TYR A 37 10.96 -24.19 3.17
CA TYR A 37 10.29 -23.09 3.87
C TYR A 37 11.20 -21.86 4.03
N HIS A 38 12.40 -21.87 3.47
CA HIS A 38 13.39 -20.80 3.67
C HIS A 38 12.92 -19.45 3.10
N GLU A 39 12.20 -19.48 1.98
CA GLU A 39 11.68 -18.26 1.35
C GLU A 39 10.55 -17.66 2.20
N GLN A 40 9.51 -18.43 2.52
CA GLN A 40 8.47 -18.02 3.47
C GLN A 40 9.03 -17.54 4.82
N ALA A 41 10.05 -18.22 5.37
CA ALA A 41 10.71 -17.81 6.58
C ALA A 41 11.42 -16.45 6.43
N SER A 42 12.07 -16.20 5.29
CA SER A 42 12.72 -14.92 4.99
C SER A 42 11.72 -13.77 4.91
N GLU A 43 10.55 -14.00 4.34
CA GLU A 43 9.48 -13.00 4.29
C GLU A 43 8.98 -12.63 5.68
N ILE A 44 8.67 -13.64 6.51
CA ILE A 44 8.21 -13.43 7.90
C ILE A 44 9.22 -12.63 8.70
N ILE A 45 10.51 -13.03 8.67
CA ILE A 45 11.57 -12.29 9.37
C ILE A 45 11.68 -10.86 8.83
N GLY A 46 11.54 -10.65 7.53
CA GLY A 46 11.56 -9.31 6.94
C GLY A 46 10.42 -8.42 7.46
N MET A 47 9.21 -8.95 7.58
CA MET A 47 8.07 -8.23 8.16
C MET A 47 8.25 -7.94 9.65
N GLU A 48 8.81 -8.88 10.42
CA GLU A 48 9.08 -8.70 11.85
C GLU A 48 10.18 -7.67 12.13
N GLU A 49 11.24 -7.63 11.30
CA GLU A 49 12.35 -6.68 11.45
C GLU A 49 11.98 -5.26 10.98
N HIS A 50 11.05 -5.15 10.04
CA HIS A 50 10.62 -3.86 9.48
C HIS A 50 9.08 -3.74 9.41
N PRO A 51 8.39 -3.69 10.55
CA PRO A 51 6.93 -3.69 10.61
C PRO A 51 6.29 -2.48 9.90
N HIS A 52 7.03 -1.37 9.83
CA HIS A 52 6.59 -0.12 9.20
C HIS A 52 7.27 0.12 7.85
N ALA A 53 7.90 -0.90 7.25
CA ALA A 53 8.50 -0.75 5.92
C ALA A 53 7.43 -0.32 4.91
N GLY A 54 7.69 0.78 4.21
CA GLY A 54 6.77 1.33 3.20
C GLY A 54 5.65 2.20 3.76
N GLU A 55 5.56 2.39 5.08
CA GLU A 55 4.63 3.35 5.66
C GLU A 55 5.11 4.79 5.42
N ILE A 56 4.17 5.67 5.08
CA ILE A 56 4.39 7.12 5.03
C ILE A 56 3.62 7.71 6.20
N SER A 57 4.33 8.42 7.08
CA SER A 57 3.70 9.08 8.21
C SER A 57 2.73 10.16 7.71
N VAL A 58 1.49 10.12 8.21
CA VAL A 58 0.49 11.16 7.96
C VAL A 58 0.52 12.18 9.10
N ASN A 59 0.38 13.46 8.78
CA ASN A 59 0.40 14.52 9.81
C ASN A 59 -0.87 14.53 10.67
N ASP A 60 -2.02 14.16 10.09
CA ASP A 60 -3.32 14.15 10.76
C ASP A 60 -4.16 12.98 10.26
N LEU A 61 -5.02 12.47 11.14
CA LEU A 61 -6.07 11.52 10.80
C LEU A 61 -7.35 12.28 10.38
N PRO A 62 -8.16 11.73 9.47
CA PRO A 62 -9.46 12.32 9.16
C PRO A 62 -10.34 12.36 10.43
N PRO A 63 -11.26 13.34 10.52
CA PRO A 63 -12.25 13.40 11.60
C PRO A 63 -12.99 12.06 11.77
N PRO A 64 -13.30 11.61 13.00
CA PRO A 64 -13.90 10.29 13.24
C PRO A 64 -15.26 10.11 12.55
N ASP A 65 -16.03 11.18 12.37
CA ASP A 65 -17.30 11.23 11.66
C ASP A 65 -17.16 11.02 10.13
N ARG A 66 -15.93 11.04 9.61
CA ARG A 66 -15.59 10.85 8.21
C ARG A 66 -14.70 9.64 7.94
N ALA A 67 -14.40 8.84 8.97
CA ALA A 67 -13.52 7.68 8.84
C ALA A 67 -14.04 6.64 7.85
N ASP A 68 -15.37 6.50 7.73
CA ASP A 68 -16.02 5.56 6.82
C ASP A 68 -16.47 6.21 5.49
N ILE A 69 -16.20 7.50 5.29
CA ILE A 69 -16.60 8.23 4.08
C ILE A 69 -15.44 8.17 3.09
N GLN A 70 -15.64 7.44 1.99
CA GLN A 70 -14.74 7.49 0.84
C GLN A 70 -14.82 8.88 0.20
N VAL A 71 -13.86 9.75 0.52
CA VAL A 71 -13.70 11.05 -0.14
C VAL A 71 -12.72 10.87 -1.29
N GLU A 72 -13.23 10.81 -2.51
CA GLU A 72 -12.40 10.83 -3.71
C GLU A 72 -11.94 12.26 -4.04
N ASN A 73 -10.72 12.39 -4.58
CA ASN A 73 -10.23 13.68 -5.06
C ASN A 73 -11.02 14.10 -6.30
N ALA A 74 -11.76 15.21 -6.20
CA ALA A 74 -12.58 15.73 -7.30
C ALA A 74 -11.75 16.04 -8.57
N GLU A 75 -10.47 16.42 -8.42
CA GLU A 75 -9.54 16.69 -9.53
C GLU A 75 -9.33 15.47 -10.45
N ILE A 76 -9.52 14.24 -9.95
CA ILE A 76 -9.41 13.00 -10.75
C ILE A 76 -10.49 12.96 -11.84
N GLN A 77 -11.63 13.61 -11.61
CA GLN A 77 -12.76 13.64 -12.55
C GLN A 77 -12.57 14.67 -13.67
N GLU A 78 -11.63 15.60 -13.56
CA GLU A 78 -11.34 16.58 -14.63
C GLU A 78 -10.79 15.93 -15.89
N ASN A 79 -10.13 14.77 -15.76
CA ASN A 79 -9.62 13.98 -16.89
C ASN A 79 -10.68 12.98 -17.43
N LEU A 80 -11.82 12.82 -16.73
CA LEU A 80 -12.92 11.97 -17.17
C LEU A 80 -13.80 12.74 -18.17
N GLY A 81 -13.36 12.81 -19.43
CA GLY A 81 -14.14 13.42 -20.51
C GLY A 81 -13.33 13.90 -21.70
N GLU A 82 -12.02 14.14 -21.54
CA GLU A 82 -11.15 14.51 -22.65
C GLU A 82 -10.75 13.28 -23.47
N PHE A 83 -11.66 12.85 -24.35
CA PHE A 83 -11.31 12.00 -25.49
C PHE A 83 -10.93 12.90 -26.67
N PRO A 84 -9.68 12.84 -27.21
CA PRO A 84 -9.23 13.73 -28.28
C PRO A 84 -10.03 13.65 -29.60
N GLU A 85 -10.93 12.67 -29.76
CA GLU A 85 -11.56 12.36 -31.05
C GLU A 85 -13.09 12.23 -31.02
N ARG A 86 -13.78 12.54 -29.90
CA ARG A 86 -15.25 12.44 -29.89
C ARG A 86 -15.90 13.77 -30.29
N GLN A 87 -16.45 13.78 -31.49
CA GLN A 87 -17.55 14.67 -31.87
C GLN A 87 -18.56 14.67 -30.72
N THR A 88 -18.68 15.79 -30.03
CA THR A 88 -19.70 16.01 -29.02
C THR A 88 -21.06 15.90 -29.71
N ASP A 89 -21.84 14.88 -29.35
CA ASP A 89 -23.25 14.81 -29.75
C ASP A 89 -24.01 15.94 -29.04
N GLN A 90 -24.96 16.56 -29.73
CA GLN A 90 -25.74 17.69 -29.24
C GLN A 90 -26.72 17.23 -28.15
N GLY A 91 -26.17 16.99 -26.96
CA GLY A 91 -26.90 16.62 -25.74
C GLY A 91 -26.04 16.65 -24.47
N ASP A 92 -24.73 16.90 -24.57
CA ASP A 92 -23.82 16.98 -23.43
C ASP A 92 -24.04 18.29 -22.64
N HIS A 93 -25.05 18.26 -21.78
CA HIS A 93 -25.25 19.29 -20.77
C HIS A 93 -24.48 18.91 -19.51
N ALA A 94 -23.76 19.86 -18.92
CA ALA A 94 -23.17 19.71 -17.60
C ALA A 94 -24.27 19.32 -16.59
N HIS A 95 -24.19 18.10 -16.07
CA HIS A 95 -25.18 17.53 -15.15
C HIS A 95 -24.99 17.97 -13.68
N PHE A 96 -24.00 18.82 -13.40
CA PHE A 96 -23.60 19.12 -12.02
C PHE A 96 -23.72 20.61 -11.70
N PRO A 97 -24.22 20.97 -10.50
CA PRO A 97 -24.19 22.35 -10.05
C PRO A 97 -22.74 22.80 -9.80
N GLU A 98 -22.31 23.86 -10.49
CA GLU A 98 -21.04 24.53 -10.21
C GLU A 98 -21.05 25.14 -8.81
N ALA A 99 -20.23 24.64 -7.90
CA ALA A 99 -19.97 25.30 -6.64
C ALA A 99 -18.94 26.44 -6.83
N LYS A 100 -19.35 27.55 -7.44
CA LYS A 100 -18.58 28.80 -7.37
C LYS A 100 -18.80 29.44 -6.01
N ASN A 101 -17.93 29.13 -5.06
CA ASN A 101 -17.88 29.86 -3.79
C ASN A 101 -17.02 31.12 -3.99
N GLU A 102 -17.58 32.12 -4.66
CA GLU A 102 -17.03 33.48 -4.61
C GLU A 102 -17.27 34.04 -3.21
N ARG A 103 -16.25 33.96 -2.35
CA ARG A 103 -16.22 34.74 -1.12
C ARG A 103 -15.12 35.80 -1.18
N ASN A 104 -15.61 36.97 -1.62
CA ASN A 104 -15.33 38.31 -1.14
C ASN A 104 -14.07 39.06 -1.62
N ALA A 105 -14.37 40.11 -2.38
CA ALA A 105 -13.65 41.36 -2.47
C ALA A 105 -13.22 41.93 -1.11
N SER A 106 -11.98 42.39 -1.02
CA SER A 106 -11.57 43.74 -0.62
C SER A 106 -10.08 43.93 -0.89
#